data_AF-A0A359JLJ4-F1
#
_entry.id   AF-A0A359JLJ4-F1
#
_cell.length_a   1.000
_cell.length_b   1.000
_cell.length_c   1.000
_cell.angle_alpha   90.00
_cell.angle_beta   90.00
_cell.angle_gamma   90.00
#
_symmetry.space_group_name_H-M   'P 1'
#
loop_
_entity.id
_entity.type
_entity.pdbx_description
1 polymer ?
#
loop_
_entity_poly.entity_id
_entity_poly.type
_entity_poly.pdbx_seq_one_letter_code
_entity_poly.pdbx_strand_id
1 'polypeptide(L)'
;MSRSSNIVSKYAKRTVFKNKGRSILTLIGIVVATMMFSIVASAHQSAIDILKSFASDEYGTWHEEAYSMTSMDFQKTAKDERIKNVVYIQELGFNAGPDYTEKLIKEEPKLLQYIDKYEYFLAAMSPGFEDMCNISLVRGRMPENSNEAIISLEMFSDDRNNLAIGSTIFMTYYARYSQGHKVMNLQGLQRNNNGLVNEQFYSIGEQEYTIVGYFAVPEYATWKNIARNVILTRSENVMAGSAVNAYFEFKDPADYTAFAADHFENEDD
;
A
#
# COMPACT_ATOMS: atom_id res chain seq x y z
N MET A 1 -53.06 -5.01 39.63
CA MET A 1 -53.05 -5.23 38.16
C MET A 1 -52.60 -6.64 37.70
N SER A 2 -52.36 -7.62 38.58
CA SER A 2 -51.80 -8.94 38.18
C SER A 2 -52.84 -10.03 37.81
N ARG A 3 -54.10 -9.95 38.29
CA ARG A 3 -55.11 -11.01 38.06
C ARG A 3 -55.76 -10.99 36.66
N SER A 4 -55.89 -9.84 36.01
CA SER A 4 -56.52 -9.73 34.68
C SER A 4 -55.66 -10.33 33.57
N SER A 5 -54.33 -10.13 33.64
CA SER A 5 -53.35 -10.68 32.67
C SER A 5 -53.38 -12.21 32.58
N ASN A 6 -53.57 -12.89 33.72
CA ASN A 6 -53.64 -14.35 33.79
C ASN A 6 -54.95 -14.92 33.21
N ILE A 7 -56.04 -14.18 33.28
CA ILE A 7 -57.33 -14.61 32.72
C ILE A 7 -57.28 -14.50 31.20
N VAL A 8 -56.82 -13.36 30.66
CA VAL A 8 -56.71 -13.13 29.22
C VAL A 8 -55.80 -14.14 28.54
N SER A 9 -54.63 -14.43 29.13
CA SER A 9 -53.71 -15.45 28.60
C SER A 9 -54.28 -16.87 28.63
N LYS A 10 -55.10 -17.22 29.63
CA LYS A 10 -55.78 -18.52 29.73
C LYS A 10 -56.84 -18.70 28.65
N TYR A 11 -57.61 -17.65 28.34
CA TYR A 11 -58.55 -17.66 27.22
C TYR A 11 -57.82 -17.68 25.86
N ALA A 12 -56.76 -16.89 25.69
CA ALA A 12 -55.95 -16.86 24.47
C ALA A 12 -55.34 -18.24 24.15
N LYS A 13 -54.76 -18.92 25.14
CA LYS A 13 -54.24 -20.30 24.99
C LYS A 13 -55.33 -21.26 24.52
N ARG A 14 -56.52 -21.25 25.15
CA ARG A 14 -57.64 -22.12 24.75
C ARG A 14 -58.08 -21.89 23.30
N THR A 15 -58.10 -20.64 22.84
CA THR A 15 -58.47 -20.30 21.46
C THR A 15 -57.44 -20.78 20.44
N VAL A 16 -56.14 -20.62 20.74
CA VAL A 16 -55.02 -21.12 19.90
C VAL A 16 -55.05 -22.65 19.79
N PHE A 17 -55.29 -23.37 20.89
CA PHE A 17 -55.38 -24.84 20.88
C PHE A 17 -56.66 -25.39 20.21
N LYS A 18 -57.70 -24.56 20.01
CA LYS A 18 -58.95 -24.95 19.34
C LYS A 18 -58.80 -24.99 17.81
N ASN A 19 -57.94 -24.15 17.24
CA ASN A 19 -57.68 -24.05 15.78
C ASN A 19 -56.24 -24.45 15.42
N LYS A 20 -55.85 -25.68 15.78
CA LYS A 20 -54.47 -26.17 15.71
C LYS A 20 -53.78 -25.97 14.35
N GLY A 21 -54.47 -26.25 13.23
CA GLY A 21 -53.88 -26.11 11.89
C GLY A 21 -53.52 -24.66 11.55
N ARG A 22 -54.44 -23.71 11.79
CA ARG A 22 -54.20 -22.28 11.55
C ARG A 22 -53.11 -21.72 12.45
N SER A 23 -53.11 -22.10 13.73
CA SER A 23 -52.11 -21.62 14.69
C SER A 23 -50.70 -22.15 14.43
N ILE A 24 -50.54 -23.41 13.98
CA ILE A 24 -49.24 -23.96 13.57
C ILE A 24 -48.71 -23.22 12.33
N LEU A 25 -49.55 -22.98 11.33
CA LEU A 25 -49.15 -22.24 10.13
C LEU A 25 -48.67 -20.82 10.45
N THR A 26 -49.38 -20.11 11.34
CA THR A 26 -48.96 -18.78 11.80
C THR A 26 -47.62 -18.82 12.54
N LEU A 27 -47.41 -19.82 13.42
CA LEU A 27 -46.12 -19.99 14.12
C LEU A 27 -44.97 -20.25 13.14
N ILE A 28 -45.17 -21.14 12.17
CA ILE A 28 -44.18 -21.41 11.12
C ILE A 28 -43.89 -20.12 10.34
N GLY A 29 -44.92 -19.36 9.96
CA GLY A 29 -44.74 -18.09 9.26
C GLY A 29 -43.91 -17.08 10.06
N ILE A 30 -44.14 -16.98 11.37
CA ILE A 30 -43.34 -16.12 12.26
C ILE A 30 -41.89 -16.60 12.32
N VAL A 31 -41.67 -17.91 12.51
CA VAL A 31 -40.32 -18.50 12.56
C VAL A 31 -39.57 -18.26 11.26
N VAL A 32 -40.20 -18.56 10.11
CA VAL A 32 -39.63 -18.32 8.78
C VAL A 32 -39.33 -16.85 8.57
N ALA A 33 -40.24 -15.94 8.93
CA ALA A 33 -40.01 -14.50 8.81
C ALA A 33 -38.78 -14.08 9.64
N THR A 34 -38.68 -14.49 10.90
CA THR A 34 -37.52 -14.18 11.74
C THR A 34 -36.22 -14.76 11.20
N MET A 35 -36.24 -16.00 10.68
CA MET A 35 -35.08 -16.63 10.04
C MET A 35 -34.63 -15.86 8.80
N MET A 36 -35.56 -15.43 7.94
CA MET A 36 -35.23 -14.64 6.75
C MET A 36 -34.55 -13.32 7.13
N PHE A 37 -35.04 -12.62 8.17
CA PHE A 37 -34.38 -11.41 8.65
C PHE A 37 -32.97 -11.68 9.17
N SER A 38 -32.77 -12.73 9.97
CA SER A 38 -31.43 -13.11 10.45
C SER A 38 -30.48 -13.53 9.33
N ILE A 39 -30.98 -14.24 8.31
CA ILE A 39 -30.21 -14.64 7.14
C ILE A 39 -29.75 -13.41 6.36
N VAL A 40 -30.64 -12.44 6.10
CA VAL A 40 -30.30 -11.21 5.38
C VAL A 40 -29.27 -10.40 6.16
N ALA A 41 -29.44 -10.24 7.47
CA ALA A 41 -28.47 -9.53 8.32
C ALA A 41 -27.09 -10.21 8.32
N SER A 42 -27.06 -11.54 8.41
CA SER A 42 -25.81 -12.31 8.38
C SER A 42 -25.14 -12.26 7.01
N ALA A 43 -25.92 -12.33 5.92
CA ALA A 43 -25.43 -12.19 4.56
C ALA A 43 -24.86 -10.79 4.31
N HIS A 44 -25.49 -9.74 4.84
CA HIS A 44 -24.98 -8.38 4.78
C HIS A 44 -23.62 -8.24 5.46
N GLN A 45 -23.49 -8.74 6.69
CA GLN A 45 -22.22 -8.72 7.41
C GLN A 45 -21.14 -9.53 6.69
N SER A 46 -21.49 -10.74 6.23
CA SER A 46 -20.57 -11.59 5.48
C SER A 46 -20.09 -10.93 4.19
N ALA A 47 -20.96 -10.22 3.48
CA ALA A 47 -20.57 -9.50 2.27
C ALA A 47 -19.56 -8.38 2.58
N ILE A 48 -19.80 -7.61 3.64
CA ILE A 48 -18.86 -6.57 4.09
C ILE A 48 -17.51 -7.19 4.48
N ASP A 49 -17.51 -8.31 5.21
CA ASP A 49 -16.30 -8.96 5.67
C ASP A 49 -15.46 -9.49 4.50
N ILE A 50 -16.11 -10.06 3.47
CA ILE A 50 -15.45 -10.48 2.23
C ILE A 50 -14.82 -9.29 1.49
N LEU A 51 -15.52 -8.15 1.41
CA LEU A 51 -14.99 -6.97 0.76
C LEU A 51 -13.79 -6.39 1.52
N LYS A 52 -13.83 -6.42 2.86
CA LYS A 52 -12.70 -5.99 3.70
C LYS A 52 -11.49 -6.90 3.53
N SER A 53 -11.68 -8.22 3.58
CA SER A 53 -10.57 -9.16 3.38
C SER A 53 -9.97 -9.01 1.99
N PHE A 54 -10.81 -8.89 0.96
CA PHE A 54 -10.35 -8.66 -0.40
C PHE A 54 -9.53 -7.36 -0.51
N ALA A 55 -10.01 -6.26 0.08
CA ALA A 55 -9.29 -4.99 0.06
C ALA A 55 -7.94 -5.09 0.80
N SER A 56 -7.90 -5.78 1.95
CA SER A 56 -6.67 -5.99 2.70
C SER A 56 -5.67 -6.90 1.96
N ASP A 57 -6.16 -7.95 1.30
CA ASP A 57 -5.34 -8.87 0.53
C ASP A 57 -4.81 -8.24 -0.77
N GLU A 58 -5.47 -7.22 -1.31
CA GLU A 58 -5.07 -6.55 -2.55
C GLU A 58 -4.19 -5.32 -2.28
N TYR A 59 -4.62 -4.44 -1.36
CA TYR A 59 -4.02 -3.13 -1.13
C TYR A 59 -3.19 -3.07 0.16
N GLY A 60 -3.39 -3.99 1.10
CA GLY A 60 -2.85 -3.90 2.45
C GLY A 60 -3.85 -3.29 3.44
N THR A 61 -3.42 -3.10 4.69
CA THR A 61 -4.30 -2.66 5.80
C THR A 61 -4.17 -1.18 6.15
N TRP A 62 -3.42 -0.42 5.35
CA TRP A 62 -3.30 1.03 5.53
C TRP A 62 -4.56 1.76 5.04
N HIS A 63 -4.82 2.93 5.60
CA HIS A 63 -6.00 3.74 5.31
C HIS A 63 -5.65 5.07 4.62
N GLU A 64 -4.47 5.62 4.91
CA GLU A 64 -3.99 6.88 4.35
C GLU A 64 -2.50 6.77 3.99
N GLU A 65 -2.08 7.47 2.94
CA GLU A 65 -0.69 7.57 2.52
C GLU A 65 -0.28 9.04 2.40
N ALA A 66 0.92 9.37 2.85
CA ALA A 66 1.49 10.70 2.70
C ALA A 66 2.85 10.60 2.02
N TYR A 67 3.06 11.42 1.00
CA TYR A 67 4.24 11.36 0.16
C TYR A 67 5.26 12.43 0.53
N SER A 68 6.53 12.11 0.31
CA SER A 68 7.65 13.05 0.47
C SER A 68 7.69 13.74 1.85
N MET A 69 7.22 13.07 2.91
CA MET A 69 7.25 13.60 4.26
C MET A 69 8.68 13.78 4.73
N THR A 70 9.02 14.95 5.27
CA THR A 70 10.33 15.14 5.87
C THR A 70 10.50 14.22 7.08
N SER A 71 11.73 13.83 7.39
CA SER A 71 12.01 13.04 8.61
C SER A 71 11.44 13.65 9.89
N MET A 72 11.34 14.99 9.98
CA MET A 72 10.78 15.68 11.14
C MET A 72 9.26 15.58 11.19
N ASP A 73 8.59 15.82 10.06
CA ASP A 73 7.13 15.74 9.96
C ASP A 73 6.67 14.31 10.19
N PHE A 74 7.36 13.33 9.60
CA PHE A 74 7.09 11.91 9.86
C PHE A 74 7.16 11.59 11.36
N GLN A 75 8.22 12.00 12.07
CA GLN A 75 8.36 11.73 13.49
C GLN A 75 7.31 12.43 14.37
N LYS A 76 6.79 13.59 13.92
CA LYS A 76 5.73 14.32 14.61
C LYS A 76 4.38 13.64 14.37
N THR A 77 4.05 13.38 13.12
CA THR A 77 2.77 12.80 12.69
C THR A 77 2.61 11.36 13.17
N ALA A 78 3.68 10.56 13.17
CA ALA A 78 3.68 9.17 13.68
C ALA A 78 3.29 9.03 15.16
N LYS A 79 3.27 10.12 15.94
CA LYS A 79 2.90 10.12 17.36
C LYS A 79 1.42 10.44 17.60
N ASP A 80 0.65 10.67 16.55
CA ASP A 80 -0.77 10.96 16.67
C ASP A 80 -1.52 9.77 17.30
N GLU A 81 -2.35 10.04 18.31
CA GLU A 81 -3.04 9.00 19.09
C GLU A 81 -4.06 8.21 18.26
N ARG A 82 -4.52 8.74 17.12
CA ARG A 82 -5.43 8.05 16.19
C ARG A 82 -4.75 6.91 15.43
N ILE A 83 -3.44 6.99 15.26
CA ILE A 83 -2.65 6.00 14.53
C ILE A 83 -2.55 4.71 15.36
N LYS A 84 -2.85 3.58 14.72
CA LYS A 84 -2.63 2.23 15.24
C LYS A 84 -1.23 1.75 14.88
N ASN A 85 -0.89 1.80 13.59
CA ASN A 85 0.42 1.44 13.06
C ASN A 85 0.84 2.43 11.97
N VAL A 86 2.14 2.63 11.82
CA VAL A 86 2.71 3.44 10.75
C VAL A 86 3.95 2.75 10.22
N VAL A 87 4.04 2.67 8.90
CA VAL A 87 5.20 2.15 8.18
C VAL A 87 5.61 3.17 7.13
N TYR A 88 6.83 3.07 6.65
CA TYR A 88 7.33 3.98 5.63
C TYR A 88 8.20 3.25 4.62
N ILE A 89 8.26 3.83 3.43
CA ILE A 89 9.24 3.50 2.42
C ILE A 89 10.05 4.76 2.10
N GLN A 90 11.37 4.61 2.15
CA GLN A 90 12.31 5.66 1.89
C GLN A 90 12.92 5.45 0.51
N GLU A 91 12.77 6.44 -0.36
CA GLU A 91 13.47 6.43 -1.64
C GLU A 91 14.98 6.60 -1.41
N LEU A 92 15.74 5.57 -1.78
CA LEU A 92 17.19 5.63 -1.76
C LEU A 92 17.73 6.19 -3.06
N GLY A 93 17.08 5.92 -4.20
CA GLY A 93 17.44 6.53 -5.48
C GLY A 93 17.06 5.70 -6.68
N PHE A 94 17.60 6.10 -7.82
CA PHE A 94 17.36 5.48 -9.12
C PHE A 94 18.65 5.08 -9.80
N ASN A 95 18.57 4.10 -10.67
CA ASN A 95 19.57 3.90 -11.70
C ASN A 95 18.85 3.93 -13.04
N ALA A 96 19.16 4.96 -13.81
CA ALA A 96 18.48 5.27 -15.06
C ALA A 96 18.87 4.31 -16.21
N GLY A 97 19.83 3.41 -15.97
CA GLY A 97 20.28 2.40 -16.92
C GLY A 97 21.20 2.93 -18.01
N PRO A 98 21.74 2.05 -18.87
CA PRO A 98 22.62 2.43 -19.97
C PRO A 98 21.93 3.29 -21.04
N ASP A 99 20.60 3.24 -21.11
CA ASP A 99 19.83 4.06 -22.03
C ASP A 99 19.91 5.55 -21.63
N TYR A 100 19.89 5.87 -20.34
CA TYR A 100 20.01 7.25 -19.84
C TYR A 100 21.46 7.60 -19.48
N THR A 101 22.29 7.81 -20.50
CA THR A 101 23.70 8.23 -20.30
C THR A 101 23.89 9.72 -20.56
N GLU A 102 24.93 10.31 -19.95
CA GLU A 102 25.38 11.65 -20.37
C GLU A 102 25.67 11.72 -21.87
N LYS A 103 26.11 10.59 -22.44
CA LYS A 103 26.32 10.43 -23.87
C LYS A 103 25.00 10.56 -24.64
N LEU A 104 23.92 9.89 -24.23
CA LEU A 104 22.60 10.04 -24.85
C LEU A 104 22.13 11.50 -24.85
N ILE A 105 22.27 12.18 -23.69
CA ILE A 105 21.86 13.59 -23.54
C ILE A 105 22.62 14.49 -24.51
N LYS A 106 23.91 14.23 -24.75
CA LYS A 106 24.76 15.06 -25.62
C LYS A 106 24.65 14.70 -27.10
N GLU A 107 24.66 13.42 -27.44
CA GLU A 107 24.81 12.95 -28.82
C GLU A 107 23.45 12.69 -29.50
N GLU A 108 22.45 12.20 -28.76
CA GLU A 108 21.15 11.82 -29.31
C GLU A 108 19.98 12.28 -28.43
N PRO A 109 19.85 13.59 -28.14
CA PRO A 109 18.84 14.10 -27.20
C PRO A 109 17.39 13.82 -27.63
N LYS A 110 17.15 13.53 -28.93
CA LYS A 110 15.83 13.11 -29.42
C LYS A 110 15.39 11.78 -28.82
N LEU A 111 16.32 10.89 -28.47
CA LEU A 111 15.96 9.60 -27.88
C LEU A 111 15.37 9.75 -26.48
N LEU A 112 15.61 10.88 -25.79
CA LEU A 112 14.97 11.19 -24.51
C LEU A 112 13.44 11.26 -24.60
N GLN A 113 12.85 11.43 -25.80
CA GLN A 113 11.40 11.39 -25.97
C GLN A 113 10.82 9.99 -25.75
N TYR A 114 11.59 8.93 -26.03
CA TYR A 114 11.16 7.53 -25.98
C TYR A 114 11.43 6.86 -24.63
N ILE A 115 11.99 7.60 -23.67
CA ILE A 115 12.23 7.09 -22.32
C ILE A 115 10.92 7.17 -21.54
N ASP A 116 10.28 6.02 -21.33
CA ASP A 116 9.02 5.93 -20.60
C ASP A 116 9.20 5.44 -19.16
N LYS A 117 10.32 4.78 -18.87
CA LYS A 117 10.71 4.31 -17.54
C LYS A 117 12.24 4.27 -17.38
N TYR A 118 12.71 4.49 -16.15
CA TYR A 118 14.07 4.17 -15.73
C TYR A 118 14.26 2.67 -15.48
N GLU A 119 15.50 2.22 -15.39
CA GLU A 119 15.77 0.79 -15.27
C GLU A 119 15.51 0.28 -13.85
N TYR A 120 16.05 0.94 -12.81
CA TYR A 120 15.94 0.49 -11.42
C TYR A 120 15.49 1.62 -10.49
N PHE A 121 14.57 1.28 -9.58
CA PHE A 121 14.21 2.08 -8.41
C PHE A 121 14.62 1.33 -7.15
N LEU A 122 15.34 2.01 -6.27
CA LEU A 122 15.81 1.47 -5.00
C LEU A 122 15.14 2.19 -3.84
N ALA A 123 14.56 1.41 -2.93
CA ALA A 123 13.93 1.95 -1.74
C ALA A 123 14.17 1.08 -0.51
N ALA A 124 14.17 1.71 0.67
CA ALA A 124 14.31 1.06 1.95
C ALA A 124 12.96 1.05 2.68
N MET A 125 12.48 -0.13 3.05
CA MET A 125 11.21 -0.31 3.73
C MET A 125 11.41 -0.42 5.25
N SER A 126 10.53 0.22 6.02
CA SER A 126 10.53 0.09 7.48
C SER A 126 10.11 -1.31 7.92
N PRO A 127 10.37 -1.69 9.18
CA PRO A 127 9.78 -2.89 9.76
C PRO A 127 8.24 -2.89 9.66
N GLY A 128 7.67 -4.03 9.25
CA GLY A 128 6.22 -4.23 9.13
C GLY A 128 5.62 -3.66 7.85
N PHE A 129 6.42 -2.99 7.00
CA PHE A 129 5.95 -2.49 5.71
C PHE A 129 5.44 -3.64 4.83
N GLU A 130 6.15 -4.76 4.85
CA GLU A 130 5.80 -5.96 4.10
C GLU A 130 4.40 -6.49 4.42
N ASP A 131 4.02 -6.49 5.69
CA ASP A 131 2.73 -6.99 6.14
C ASP A 131 1.63 -5.97 5.86
N MET A 132 1.89 -4.70 6.16
CA MET A 132 0.87 -3.64 6.06
C MET A 132 0.59 -3.24 4.62
N CYS A 133 1.58 -3.28 3.74
CA CYS A 133 1.48 -2.91 2.32
C CYS A 133 1.45 -4.15 1.40
N ASN A 134 1.31 -5.36 1.97
CA ASN A 134 1.15 -6.61 1.24
C ASN A 134 2.27 -6.89 0.20
N ILE A 135 3.52 -6.82 0.64
CA ILE A 135 4.67 -7.20 -0.19
C ILE A 135 4.79 -8.72 -0.23
N SER A 136 4.30 -9.31 -1.32
CA SER A 136 4.27 -10.76 -1.50
C SER A 136 5.59 -11.30 -2.07
N LEU A 137 6.29 -12.14 -1.30
CA LEU A 137 7.45 -12.90 -1.79
C LEU A 137 7.00 -14.01 -2.73
N VAL A 138 7.65 -14.07 -3.89
CA VAL A 138 7.53 -15.17 -4.84
C VAL A 138 8.52 -16.28 -4.49
N ARG A 139 9.74 -15.91 -4.06
CA ARG A 139 10.79 -16.87 -3.68
C ARG A 139 11.80 -16.22 -2.73
N GLY A 140 12.41 -17.04 -1.86
CA GLY A 140 13.45 -16.57 -0.94
C GLY A 140 12.85 -16.05 0.37
N ARG A 141 13.46 -15.01 0.94
CA ARG A 141 13.04 -14.38 2.19
C ARG A 141 13.10 -12.86 2.11
N MET A 142 12.49 -12.19 3.08
CA MET A 142 12.60 -10.73 3.26
C MET A 142 14.04 -10.35 3.68
N PRO A 143 14.50 -9.13 3.34
CA PRO A 143 15.79 -8.64 3.78
C PRO A 143 15.78 -8.39 5.29
N GLU A 144 16.78 -8.92 5.98
CA GLU A 144 16.91 -8.80 7.45
C GLU A 144 17.69 -7.54 7.84
N ASN A 145 18.49 -6.99 6.92
CA ASN A 145 19.33 -5.82 7.14
C ASN A 145 19.48 -4.98 5.85
N SER A 146 20.13 -3.83 5.97
CA SER A 146 20.31 -2.85 4.88
C SER A 146 21.30 -3.27 3.78
N ASN A 147 22.04 -4.38 3.95
CA ASN A 147 22.93 -4.93 2.92
C ASN A 147 22.26 -6.06 2.12
N GLU A 148 21.03 -6.42 2.48
CA GLU A 148 20.23 -7.41 1.78
C GLU A 148 19.11 -6.72 1.00
N ALA A 149 18.75 -7.28 -0.14
CA ALA A 149 17.66 -6.75 -0.94
C ALA A 149 16.82 -7.87 -1.56
N ILE A 150 15.55 -7.54 -1.79
CA ILE A 150 14.66 -8.30 -2.66
C ILE A 150 14.47 -7.52 -3.96
N ILE A 151 14.35 -8.25 -5.06
CA ILE A 151 14.16 -7.64 -6.39
C ILE A 151 12.81 -8.05 -6.97
N SER A 152 12.25 -7.20 -7.81
CA SER A 152 11.00 -7.49 -8.49
C SER A 152 11.15 -8.69 -9.43
N LEU A 153 10.08 -9.47 -9.60
CA LEU A 153 10.10 -10.66 -10.46
C LEU A 153 10.46 -10.34 -11.92
N GLU A 154 10.09 -9.15 -12.39
CA GLU A 154 10.45 -8.63 -13.71
C GLU A 154 11.97 -8.51 -13.88
N MET A 155 12.67 -8.09 -12.81
CA MET A 155 14.12 -7.95 -12.81
C MET A 155 14.84 -9.30 -12.87
N PHE A 156 14.26 -10.33 -12.24
CA PHE A 156 14.77 -11.70 -12.35
C PHE A 156 14.54 -12.28 -13.74
N SER A 157 13.39 -12.00 -14.35
CA SER A 157 13.03 -12.50 -15.68
C SER A 157 13.85 -11.85 -16.81
N ASP A 158 14.51 -10.72 -16.51
CA ASP A 158 15.47 -10.08 -17.39
C ASP A 158 16.82 -10.82 -17.34
N ASP A 159 17.02 -11.75 -18.28
CA ASP A 159 18.21 -12.61 -18.42
C ASP A 159 19.55 -11.84 -18.48
N ARG A 160 19.53 -10.51 -18.62
CA ARG A 160 20.72 -9.65 -18.71
C ARG A 160 21.59 -9.67 -17.45
N ASN A 161 21.04 -9.93 -16.27
CA ASN A 161 21.77 -9.77 -15.00
C ASN A 161 22.00 -11.04 -14.19
N ASN A 162 21.39 -12.19 -14.56
CA ASN A 162 21.53 -13.48 -13.87
C ASN A 162 21.49 -13.38 -12.32
N LEU A 163 20.51 -12.65 -11.79
CA LEU A 163 20.42 -12.29 -10.36
C LEU A 163 19.79 -13.41 -9.54
N ALA A 164 20.55 -14.48 -9.29
CA ALA A 164 20.13 -15.59 -8.45
C ALA A 164 20.05 -15.17 -6.96
N ILE A 165 19.16 -15.81 -6.19
CA ILE A 165 19.19 -15.69 -4.72
C ILE A 165 20.57 -16.15 -4.22
N GLY A 166 21.21 -15.31 -3.42
CA GLY A 166 22.58 -15.47 -2.91
C GLY A 166 23.65 -14.76 -3.74
N SER A 167 23.32 -14.20 -4.91
CA SER A 167 24.25 -13.35 -5.66
C SER A 167 24.32 -11.95 -5.05
N THR A 168 25.41 -11.24 -5.33
CA THR A 168 25.52 -9.82 -5.00
C THR A 168 25.35 -8.94 -6.24
N ILE A 169 24.80 -7.75 -6.04
CA ILE A 169 24.69 -6.72 -7.06
C ILE A 169 25.32 -5.43 -6.54
N PHE A 170 26.32 -4.94 -7.27
CA PHE A 170 26.88 -3.62 -7.04
C PHE A 170 26.05 -2.59 -7.80
N MET A 171 25.60 -1.54 -7.12
CA MET A 171 24.77 -0.51 -7.74
C MET A 171 25.21 0.88 -7.30
N THR A 172 25.48 1.73 -8.30
CA THR A 172 25.50 3.18 -8.14
C THR A 172 24.07 3.70 -8.31
N TYR A 173 23.62 4.52 -7.38
CA TYR A 173 22.28 5.11 -7.38
C TYR A 173 22.38 6.64 -7.40
N TYR A 174 21.34 7.24 -7.96
CA TYR A 174 21.29 8.64 -8.33
C TYR A 174 20.01 9.28 -7.83
N ALA A 175 20.10 10.53 -7.36
CA ALA A 175 18.94 11.38 -7.12
C ALA A 175 18.54 12.09 -8.42
N ARG A 176 17.23 12.20 -8.65
CA ARG A 176 16.65 12.89 -9.79
C ARG A 176 16.38 14.34 -9.43
N TYR A 177 16.71 15.25 -10.35
CA TYR A 177 16.45 16.67 -10.23
C TYR A 177 15.84 17.21 -11.52
N SER A 178 14.85 18.08 -11.39
CA SER A 178 14.27 18.82 -12.51
C SER A 178 14.17 20.29 -12.10
N GLN A 179 14.63 21.19 -12.98
CA GLN A 179 14.61 22.63 -12.72
C GLN A 179 15.20 23.03 -11.35
N GLY A 180 16.27 22.35 -10.92
CA GLY A 180 16.94 22.60 -9.65
C GLY A 180 16.28 21.99 -8.40
N HIS A 181 15.14 21.31 -8.53
CA HIS A 181 14.42 20.67 -7.43
C HIS A 181 14.56 19.16 -7.49
N LYS A 182 14.69 18.50 -6.34
CA LYS A 182 14.69 17.04 -6.25
C LYS A 182 13.31 16.50 -6.66
N VAL A 183 13.30 15.43 -7.45
CA VAL A 183 12.08 14.78 -7.94
C VAL A 183 12.03 13.35 -7.42
N MET A 184 10.90 12.98 -6.83
CA MET A 184 10.64 11.66 -6.26
C MET A 184 9.98 10.72 -7.27
N ASN A 185 9.97 9.42 -6.99
CA ASN A 185 9.40 8.37 -7.86
C ASN A 185 7.99 8.69 -8.35
N LEU A 186 7.13 9.14 -7.43
CA LEU A 186 5.70 9.33 -7.66
C LEU A 186 5.37 10.58 -8.49
N GLN A 187 6.33 11.49 -8.67
CA GLN A 187 6.12 12.71 -9.45
C GLN A 187 6.17 12.46 -10.97
N GLY A 188 6.41 11.23 -11.40
CA GLY A 188 6.49 10.91 -12.83
C GLY A 188 7.78 11.40 -13.47
N LEU A 189 7.95 11.08 -14.76
CA LEU A 189 9.01 11.61 -15.60
C LEU A 189 8.76 13.08 -15.92
N GLN A 190 9.72 13.94 -15.60
CA GLN A 190 9.66 15.37 -15.89
C GLN A 190 10.07 15.61 -17.33
N ARG A 191 9.15 16.13 -18.13
CA ARG A 191 9.37 16.44 -19.54
C ARG A 191 9.27 17.94 -19.79
N ASN A 192 10.06 18.44 -20.72
CA ASN A 192 9.92 19.81 -21.20
C ASN A 192 8.76 19.93 -22.21
N ASN A 193 8.49 21.15 -22.67
CA ASN A 193 7.41 21.44 -23.64
C ASN A 193 7.55 20.69 -24.98
N ASN A 194 8.73 20.15 -25.28
CA ASN A 194 8.98 19.37 -26.51
C ASN A 194 8.81 17.86 -26.27
N GLY A 195 8.36 17.43 -25.09
CA GLY A 195 8.19 16.03 -24.72
C GLY A 195 9.49 15.30 -24.35
N LEU A 196 10.62 16.00 -24.27
CA LEU A 196 11.91 15.41 -23.89
C LEU A 196 12.03 15.35 -22.38
N VAL A 197 12.50 14.23 -21.85
CA VAL A 197 12.87 14.12 -20.43
C VAL A 197 13.92 15.20 -20.11
N ASN A 198 13.66 15.99 -19.07
CA ASN A 198 14.47 17.13 -18.65
C ASN A 198 14.87 16.95 -17.18
N GLU A 199 15.53 15.84 -16.89
CA GLU A 199 16.00 15.50 -15.56
C GLU A 199 17.53 15.40 -15.52
N GLN A 200 18.09 15.73 -14.37
CA GLN A 200 19.49 15.59 -14.07
C GLN A 200 19.65 14.55 -12.98
N PHE A 201 20.69 13.72 -13.11
CA PHE A 201 21.00 12.68 -12.15
C PHE A 201 22.27 13.04 -11.43
N TYR A 202 22.21 13.04 -10.10
CA TYR A 202 23.35 13.29 -9.25
C TYR A 202 23.64 12.01 -8.46
N SER A 203 24.87 11.51 -8.57
CA SER A 203 25.28 10.31 -7.81
C SER A 203 25.17 10.62 -6.32
N ILE A 204 24.50 9.72 -5.60
CA ILE A 204 24.26 9.85 -4.16
C ILE A 204 24.92 8.73 -3.36
N GLY A 205 25.38 7.66 -4.02
CA GLY A 205 26.14 6.61 -3.38
C GLY A 205 26.29 5.37 -4.24
N GLU A 206 27.08 4.45 -3.70
CA GLU A 206 27.33 3.14 -4.25
C GLU A 206 27.19 2.12 -3.14
N GLN A 207 26.48 1.04 -3.40
CA GLN A 207 26.27 -0.01 -2.41
C GLN A 207 26.15 -1.37 -3.09
N GLU A 208 26.68 -2.37 -2.41
CA GLU A 208 26.54 -3.76 -2.79
C GLU A 208 25.43 -4.41 -1.96
N TYR A 209 24.50 -5.06 -2.65
CA TYR A 209 23.39 -5.76 -2.01
C TYR A 209 23.47 -7.26 -2.27
N THR A 210 23.20 -8.07 -1.25
CA THR A 210 22.98 -9.51 -1.40
C THR A 210 21.50 -9.75 -1.73
N ILE A 211 21.23 -10.42 -2.85
CA ILE A 211 19.86 -10.76 -3.25
C ILE A 211 19.37 -11.93 -2.41
N VAL A 212 18.32 -11.72 -1.61
CA VAL A 212 17.77 -12.74 -0.71
C VAL A 212 16.40 -13.27 -1.12
N GLY A 213 15.75 -12.60 -2.08
CA GLY A 213 14.44 -13.03 -2.56
C GLY A 213 13.93 -12.24 -3.76
N TYR A 214 12.83 -12.74 -4.29
CA TYR A 214 12.06 -12.13 -5.37
C TYR A 214 10.66 -11.86 -4.87
N PHE A 215 10.11 -10.71 -5.24
CA PHE A 215 8.76 -10.32 -4.86
C PHE A 215 7.94 -9.88 -6.07
N ALA A 216 6.62 -10.01 -5.95
CA ALA A 216 5.69 -9.46 -6.90
C ALA A 216 5.41 -8.01 -6.50
N VAL A 217 5.60 -7.06 -7.41
CA VAL A 217 5.23 -5.67 -7.16
C VAL A 217 3.70 -5.60 -7.04
N PRO A 218 3.15 -5.04 -5.94
CA PRO A 218 1.71 -4.92 -5.80
C PRO A 218 1.08 -4.11 -6.94
N GLU A 219 -0.10 -4.50 -7.41
CA GLU A 219 -0.73 -3.88 -8.58
C GLU A 219 -0.96 -2.37 -8.38
N TYR A 220 -1.33 -1.96 -7.16
CA TYR A 220 -1.53 -0.56 -6.81
C TYR A 220 -0.26 0.30 -6.91
N ALA A 221 0.93 -0.31 -6.87
CA ALA A 221 2.22 0.38 -6.97
C ALA A 221 2.74 0.45 -8.41
N THR A 222 2.29 -0.46 -9.29
CA THR A 222 2.83 -0.61 -10.66
C THR A 222 2.62 0.61 -11.54
N TRP A 223 1.46 1.26 -11.48
CA TRP A 223 1.12 2.40 -12.33
C TRP A 223 1.79 3.71 -11.88
N LYS A 224 2.14 3.82 -10.59
CA LYS A 224 2.85 4.98 -10.04
C LYS A 224 4.36 4.92 -10.28
N ASN A 225 4.87 3.75 -10.62
CA ASN A 225 6.30 3.51 -10.69
C ASN A 225 6.88 3.86 -12.07
N ILE A 226 7.84 4.78 -12.05
CA ILE A 226 8.57 5.18 -13.25
C ILE A 226 9.81 4.33 -13.52
N ALA A 227 10.10 3.33 -12.70
CA ALA A 227 11.13 2.33 -12.98
C ALA A 227 10.51 1.03 -13.49
N ARG A 228 11.27 0.31 -14.33
CA ARG A 228 10.92 -1.03 -14.81
C ARG A 228 11.09 -2.05 -13.70
N ASN A 229 12.18 -1.96 -12.96
CA ASN A 229 12.56 -2.89 -11.92
C ASN A 229 12.61 -2.20 -10.56
N VAL A 230 12.17 -2.93 -9.52
CA VAL A 230 12.17 -2.43 -8.14
C VAL A 230 13.09 -3.27 -7.28
N ILE A 231 13.88 -2.59 -6.47
CA ILE A 231 14.75 -3.19 -5.47
C ILE A 231 14.33 -2.62 -4.12
N LEU A 232 13.99 -3.52 -3.19
CA LEU A 232 13.62 -3.14 -1.83
C LEU A 232 14.65 -3.69 -0.85
N THR A 233 15.14 -2.84 0.04
CA THR A 233 16.03 -3.20 1.16
C THR A 233 15.37 -2.82 2.49
N ARG A 234 15.99 -3.17 3.61
CA ARG A 234 15.51 -2.84 4.96
C ARG A 234 16.03 -1.47 5.39
N SER A 235 15.13 -0.62 5.87
CA SER A 235 15.47 0.60 6.60
C SER A 235 15.61 0.29 8.08
N GLU A 236 16.76 0.65 8.67
CA GLU A 236 16.95 0.58 10.12
C GLU A 236 16.33 1.79 10.82
N ASN A 237 16.46 2.98 10.21
CA ASN A 237 15.92 4.23 10.70
C ASN A 237 15.65 5.18 9.52
N VAL A 238 14.75 6.15 9.73
CA VAL A 238 14.59 7.27 8.79
C VAL A 238 15.87 8.11 8.79
N MET A 239 16.61 8.08 7.68
CA MET A 239 17.80 8.92 7.50
C MET A 239 17.50 10.41 7.71
N ALA A 240 18.36 11.12 8.45
CA ALA A 240 18.20 12.55 8.68
C ALA A 240 18.29 13.34 7.35
N GLY A 241 17.38 14.30 7.15
CA GLY A 241 17.33 15.11 5.93
C GLY A 241 16.79 14.37 4.70
N SER A 242 16.29 13.14 4.87
CA SER A 242 15.56 12.42 3.83
C SER A 242 14.07 12.72 3.86
N ALA A 243 13.39 12.31 2.78
CA ALA A 243 11.95 12.26 2.69
C ALA A 243 11.49 10.79 2.60
N VAL A 244 10.32 10.49 3.17
CA VAL A 244 9.72 9.16 3.16
C VAL A 244 8.28 9.22 2.68
N ASN A 245 7.82 8.14 2.06
CA ASN A 245 6.39 7.92 1.85
C ASN A 245 5.89 7.09 3.02
N ALA A 246 4.96 7.65 3.80
CA ALA A 246 4.42 7.03 4.99
C ALA A 246 3.02 6.47 4.70
N TYR A 247 2.73 5.32 5.31
CA TYR A 247 1.44 4.67 5.25
C TYR A 247 0.92 4.55 6.67
N PHE A 248 -0.34 4.91 6.87
CA PHE A 248 -0.96 5.01 8.19
C PHE A 248 -2.14 4.05 8.29
N GLU A 249 -2.11 3.20 9.32
CA GLU A 249 -3.27 2.43 9.77
C GLU A 249 -3.86 3.13 11.00
N PHE A 250 -5.15 3.46 10.95
CA PHE A 250 -5.86 4.10 12.06
C PHE A 250 -6.57 3.08 12.95
N LYS A 251 -6.78 3.45 14.23
CA LYS A 251 -7.60 2.67 15.16
C LYS A 251 -9.06 2.64 14.72
N ASP A 252 -9.58 3.77 14.26
CA ASP A 252 -10.85 3.90 13.55
C ASP A 252 -10.56 4.39 12.12
N PRO A 253 -10.91 3.62 11.07
CA PRO A 253 -10.72 4.05 9.69
C PRO A 253 -11.37 5.40 9.37
N ALA A 254 -12.43 5.83 10.08
CA ALA A 254 -13.09 7.11 9.84
C ALA A 254 -12.22 8.34 10.19
N ASP A 255 -11.20 8.15 11.04
CA ASP A 255 -10.34 9.24 11.53
C ASP A 255 -9.41 9.82 10.45
N TYR A 256 -9.25 9.15 9.30
CA TYR A 256 -8.31 9.53 8.25
C TYR A 256 -8.54 10.96 7.73
N THR A 257 -9.81 11.38 7.59
CA THR A 257 -10.17 12.72 7.11
C THR A 257 -9.74 13.83 8.05
N ALA A 258 -10.06 13.69 9.35
CA ALA A 258 -9.66 14.67 10.36
C ALA A 258 -8.14 14.70 10.51
N PHE A 259 -7.49 13.54 10.41
CA PHE A 259 -6.04 13.44 10.42
C PHE A 259 -5.39 14.17 9.24
N ALA A 260 -5.91 13.99 8.04
CA ALA A 260 -5.38 14.65 6.85
C ALA A 260 -5.53 16.18 6.93
N ALA A 261 -6.67 16.68 7.44
CA ALA A 261 -6.89 18.10 7.66
C ALA A 261 -5.89 18.71 8.66
N ASP A 262 -5.59 18.00 9.75
CA ASP A 262 -4.70 18.48 10.81
C ASP A 262 -3.22 18.52 10.38
N HIS A 263 -2.79 17.58 9.52
CA HIS A 263 -1.37 17.37 9.21
C HIS A 263 -0.96 17.74 7.79
N PHE A 264 -1.88 17.78 6.81
CA PHE A 264 -1.54 17.94 5.39
C PHE A 264 -2.25 19.09 4.66
N GLU A 265 -3.42 19.56 5.11
CA GLU A 265 -4.19 20.62 4.40
C GLU A 265 -3.69 22.07 4.62
N ASN A 266 -2.48 22.27 5.16
CA ASN A 266 -1.91 23.62 5.36
C ASN A 266 -0.80 24.01 4.34
N GLU A 267 -0.68 23.33 3.19
CA GLU A 267 0.33 23.63 2.16
C GLU A 267 -0.26 24.07 0.80
N ASP A 268 -1.33 24.88 0.81
CA ASP A 268 -1.72 25.70 -0.35
C ASP A 268 -1.39 27.18 -0.06
N ASP A 269 -0.13 27.57 -0.30
CA ASP A 269 0.32 28.96 -0.51
C ASP A 269 1.46 29.02 -1.56
#